data_AF-A0A8S2T9V6-F1
#
_entry.id   AF-A0A8S2T9V6-F1
#
_cell.length_a   1.000
_cell.length_b   1.000
_cell.length_c   1.000
_cell.angle_alpha   90.00
_cell.angle_beta   90.00
_cell.angle_gamma   90.00
#
_symmetry.space_group_name_H-M   'P 1'
#
loop_
_entity.id
_entity.type
_entity.pdbx_description
1 polymer ?
#
loop_
_entity_poly.entity_id
_entity_poly.type
_entity_poly.pdbx_seq_one_letter_code
_entity_poly.pdbx_strand_id
1 'polypeptide(L)'
;MTEDNKDEMIKFCREQYADNPHELRFVNEFEQRYKSNQAINWYTREGFLYKIVNKALRTQNIELLYRIRTFIRHLHMHLLECYQKQENNATARILY
;
A
#
# COMPACT_ATOMS: atom_id res chain seq x y z
N MET A 1 8.09 -17.56 2.56
CA MET A 1 7.99 -17.07 1.16
C MET A 1 7.32 -15.70 1.09
N THR A 2 7.80 -14.70 1.85
CA THR A 2 7.12 -13.39 1.96
C THR A 2 8.01 -12.18 1.70
N GLU A 3 9.33 -12.34 1.64
CA GLU A 3 10.28 -11.26 1.34
C GLU A 3 10.48 -11.04 -0.15
N ASP A 4 10.58 -12.12 -0.95
CA ASP A 4 10.82 -12.06 -2.41
C ASP A 4 9.81 -11.17 -3.16
N ASN A 5 8.56 -11.11 -2.70
CA ASN A 5 7.50 -10.34 -3.37
C ASN A 5 7.54 -8.83 -3.06
N LYS A 6 8.23 -8.38 -2.00
CA LYS A 6 8.35 -6.95 -1.68
C LYS A 6 9.43 -6.31 -2.55
N ASP A 7 10.58 -6.96 -2.66
CA ASP A 7 11.71 -6.44 -3.42
C ASP A 7 11.41 -6.41 -4.91
N GLU A 8 10.74 -7.44 -5.43
CA GLU A 8 10.19 -7.43 -6.81
C GLU A 8 9.23 -6.26 -7.05
N MET A 9 8.34 -5.99 -6.10
CA MET A 9 7.40 -4.87 -6.20
C MET A 9 8.13 -3.52 -6.20
N ILE A 10 9.16 -3.36 -5.36
CA ILE A 10 9.96 -2.13 -5.29
C ILE A 10 10.73 -1.93 -6.59
N LYS A 11 11.38 -2.98 -7.09
CA LYS A 11 12.09 -2.95 -8.39
C LYS A 11 11.14 -2.55 -9.51
N PHE A 12 9.97 -3.19 -9.57
CA PHE A 12 8.94 -2.83 -10.55
C PHE A 12 8.49 -1.37 -10.43
N CYS A 13 8.24 -0.87 -9.22
CA CYS A 13 7.89 0.55 -9.02
C CYS A 13 9.02 1.48 -9.48
N ARG A 14 10.27 1.13 -9.19
CA ARG A 14 11.45 1.90 -9.62
C ARG A 14 11.54 1.99 -11.14
N GLU A 15 11.27 0.90 -11.85
CA GLU A 15 11.22 0.84 -13.31
C GLU A 15 10.04 1.66 -13.86
N GLN A 16 8.85 1.53 -13.28
CA GLN A 16 7.65 2.28 -13.72
C GLN A 16 7.77 3.80 -13.58
N TYR A 17 8.57 4.26 -12.61
CA TYR A 17 8.76 5.69 -12.31
C TYR A 17 10.18 6.17 -12.61
N ALA A 18 10.95 5.45 -13.43
CA ALA A 18 12.35 5.76 -13.72
C ALA A 18 12.57 7.20 -14.22
N ASP A 19 11.64 7.72 -15.04
CA ASP A 19 11.69 9.07 -15.59
C ASP A 19 11.11 10.15 -14.67
N ASN A 20 10.73 9.79 -13.43
CA ASN A 20 10.13 10.71 -12.46
C ASN A 20 10.98 10.76 -11.17
N PRO A 21 11.98 11.66 -11.09
CA PRO A 21 12.85 11.78 -9.93
C PRO A 21 12.11 12.08 -8.62
N HIS A 22 10.96 12.77 -8.71
CA HIS A 22 10.12 13.03 -7.54
C HIS A 22 9.58 11.71 -6.98
N GLU A 23 8.94 10.88 -7.81
CA GLU A 23 8.40 9.58 -7.39
C GLU A 23 9.49 8.60 -6.93
N LEU A 24 10.65 8.59 -7.58
CA LEU A 24 11.79 7.77 -7.17
C LEU A 24 12.25 8.06 -5.73
N ARG A 25 12.12 9.31 -5.26
CA ARG A 25 12.40 9.64 -3.84
C ARG A 25 11.43 8.94 -2.90
N PHE A 26 10.14 8.88 -3.24
CA PHE A 26 9.15 8.15 -2.43
C PHE A 26 9.38 6.65 -2.48
N VAL A 27 9.79 6.09 -3.63
CA VAL A 27 10.16 4.66 -3.75
C VAL A 27 11.34 4.34 -2.83
N ASN A 28 12.38 5.18 -2.82
CA ASN A 28 13.53 5.03 -1.92
C ASN A 28 13.13 5.15 -0.45
N GLU A 29 12.30 6.13 -0.11
CA GLU A 29 11.81 6.32 1.26
C GLU A 29 10.97 5.12 1.71
N PHE A 30 10.13 4.59 0.82
CA PHE A 30 9.33 3.40 1.08
C PHE A 30 10.21 2.17 1.32
N GLU A 31 11.21 1.92 0.47
CA GLU A 31 12.13 0.79 0.62
C GLU A 31 12.77 0.76 2.01
N GLN A 32 13.21 1.92 2.50
CA GLN A 32 13.92 2.06 3.79
C GLN A 32 13.00 2.08 5.01
N ARG A 33 11.82 2.70 4.90
CA ARG A 33 10.98 3.02 6.08
C ARG A 33 9.69 2.24 6.17
N TYR A 34 9.29 1.53 5.12
CA TYR A 34 7.99 0.89 5.06
C TYR A 34 7.80 -0.22 6.08
N LYS A 35 6.70 -0.12 6.82
CA LYS A 35 6.14 -1.16 7.70
C LYS A 35 4.69 -1.43 7.30
N SER A 36 4.25 -2.69 7.39
CA SER A 36 2.88 -3.10 7.00
C SER A 36 1.79 -2.34 7.78
N ASN A 37 2.01 -2.08 9.07
CA ASN A 37 1.13 -1.29 9.94
C ASN A 37 1.09 0.22 9.60
N GLN A 38 1.76 0.66 8.53
CA GLN A 38 1.68 2.03 8.01
C GLN A 38 1.11 2.06 6.59
N ALA A 39 0.57 0.95 6.07
CA ALA A 39 0.09 0.84 4.70
C ALA A 39 -0.95 1.91 4.31
N ILE A 40 -1.90 2.24 5.19
CA ILE A 40 -2.90 3.30 4.97
C ILE A 40 -2.23 4.66 4.77
N ASN A 41 -1.23 5.01 5.59
CA ASN A 41 -0.51 6.29 5.47
C ASN A 41 0.21 6.41 4.12
N TRP A 42 0.83 5.31 3.67
CA TRP A 42 1.50 5.25 2.37
C TRP A 42 0.53 5.27 1.18
N TYR A 43 -0.68 4.72 1.34
CA TYR A 43 -1.71 4.75 0.30
C TYR A 43 -2.41 6.12 0.20
N THR A 44 -2.60 6.80 1.33
CA THR A 44 -3.29 8.11 1.39
C THR A 44 -2.35 9.28 1.08
N ARG A 45 -1.04 9.12 1.27
CA ARG A 45 -0.04 10.07 0.79
C ARG A 45 -0.05 10.14 -0.73
N GLU A 46 -0.11 11.35 -1.28
CA GLU A 46 0.05 11.53 -2.71
C GLU A 46 1.46 11.10 -3.15
N GLY A 47 1.53 10.10 -4.02
CA GLY A 47 2.78 9.54 -4.52
C GLY A 47 2.56 8.24 -5.29
N PHE A 48 3.65 7.52 -5.52
CA PHE A 48 3.70 6.38 -6.43
C PHE A 48 2.70 5.26 -6.09
N LEU A 49 2.49 4.98 -4.79
CA LEU A 49 1.57 3.93 -4.33
C LEU A 49 0.11 4.30 -4.56
N TYR A 50 -0.29 5.52 -4.19
CA TYR A 50 -1.61 6.04 -4.49
C TYR A 50 -1.90 5.94 -6.00
N LYS A 51 -0.95 6.37 -6.83
CA LYS A 51 -1.08 6.36 -8.30
C LYS A 51 -1.18 4.95 -8.86
N ILE A 52 -0.26 4.05 -8.49
CA ILE A 52 -0.17 2.72 -9.08
C ILE A 52 -1.33 1.82 -8.64
N VAL A 53 -1.74 1.87 -7.37
CA VAL A 53 -2.87 1.10 -6.85
C VAL A 53 -4.16 1.55 -7.51
N ASN A 54 -4.43 2.86 -7.54
CA ASN A 54 -5.66 3.37 -8.16
C ASN A 54 -5.68 3.14 -9.68
N LYS A 55 -4.54 3.21 -10.36
CA LYS A 55 -4.44 2.83 -11.77
C LYS A 55 -4.81 1.37 -11.96
N ALA A 56 -4.21 0.45 -11.20
CA ALA A 56 -4.45 -0.99 -11.28
C ALA A 56 -5.92 -1.36 -11.06
N LEU A 57 -6.54 -0.74 -10.04
CA LEU A 57 -7.94 -0.99 -9.71
C LEU A 57 -8.89 -0.43 -10.78
N ARG A 58 -8.66 0.80 -11.28
CA ARG A 58 -9.52 1.42 -12.31
C ARG A 58 -9.45 0.70 -13.64
N THR A 59 -8.29 0.20 -14.03
CA THR A 59 -8.10 -0.51 -15.31
C THR A 59 -8.31 -2.01 -15.18
N GLN A 60 -8.55 -2.52 -13.97
CA GLN A 60 -8.60 -3.96 -13.67
C GLN A 60 -7.39 -4.72 -14.24
N ASN A 61 -6.22 -4.08 -14.28
CA ASN A 61 -5.02 -4.68 -14.84
C ASN A 61 -4.48 -5.74 -13.86
N ILE A 62 -4.80 -7.00 -14.15
CA ILE A 62 -4.44 -8.16 -13.31
C ILE A 62 -2.93 -8.28 -13.14
N GLU A 63 -2.14 -8.01 -14.18
CA GLU A 63 -0.68 -8.04 -14.08
C GLU A 63 -0.19 -6.98 -13.10
N LEU A 64 -0.71 -5.76 -13.19
CA LEU A 64 -0.34 -4.67 -12.28
C LEU A 64 -0.76 -4.98 -10.84
N LEU A 65 -1.97 -5.51 -10.63
CA LEU A 65 -2.45 -5.96 -9.32
C LEU A 65 -1.55 -7.05 -8.74
N TYR A 66 -1.12 -8.01 -9.58
CA TYR A 66 -0.21 -9.07 -9.17
C TYR A 66 1.17 -8.49 -8.77
N ARG A 67 1.74 -7.58 -9.56
CA ARG A 67 3.03 -6.94 -9.25
C ARG A 67 3.03 -6.18 -7.92
N ILE A 68 1.90 -5.58 -7.54
CA ILE A 68 1.76 -4.81 -6.29
C ILE A 68 0.99 -5.56 -5.18
N ARG A 69 0.77 -6.88 -5.35
CA ARG A 69 -0.05 -7.72 -4.46
C ARG A 69 0.35 -7.64 -2.99
N THR A 70 1.65 -7.52 -2.72
CA THR A 70 2.20 -7.43 -1.37
C THR A 70 1.65 -6.21 -0.64
N PHE A 71 1.67 -5.05 -1.29
CA PHE A 71 1.16 -3.82 -0.71
C PHE A 71 -0.38 -3.84 -0.57
N ILE A 72 -1.10 -4.35 -1.57
CA ILE A 72 -2.56 -4.49 -1.49
C ILE A 72 -2.98 -5.34 -0.29
N ARG A 73 -2.29 -6.47 -0.07
CA ARG A 73 -2.55 -7.33 1.09
C ARG A 73 -2.32 -6.58 2.40
N HIS A 74 -1.22 -5.85 2.55
CA HIS A 74 -0.96 -5.07 3.76
C HIS A 74 -1.98 -3.96 3.96
N LEU A 75 -2.38 -3.28 2.89
CA LEU A 75 -3.41 -2.24 2.93
C LEU A 75 -4.75 -2.82 3.38
N HIS A 76 -5.17 -3.96 2.82
CA HIS A 76 -6.40 -4.64 3.21
C HIS A 76 -6.39 -5.07 4.68
N MET A 77 -5.30 -5.69 5.14
CA MET A 77 -5.19 -6.12 6.54
C MET A 77 -5.25 -4.93 7.50
N HIS A 78 -4.53 -3.85 7.19
CA HIS A 78 -4.56 -2.65 8.03
C HIS A 78 -5.94 -1.98 8.03
N LEU A 79 -6.66 -1.98 6.90
CA LEU A 79 -8.05 -1.49 6.84
C LEU A 79 -8.99 -2.35 7.71
N LEU A 80 -8.84 -3.67 7.69
CA LEU A 80 -9.63 -4.58 8.51
C LEU A 80 -9.38 -4.34 10.00
N GLU A 81 -8.12 -4.17 10.41
CA GLU A 81 -7.76 -3.82 11.79
C GLU A 81 -8.38 -2.48 12.23
N CYS A 82 -8.36 -1.47 11.35
CA CYS A 82 -8.98 -0.18 11.63
C CYS A 82 -10.50 -0.30 11.78
N TYR A 83 -11.15 -1.06 10.91
CA TYR A 83 -12.59 -1.32 10.96
C TYR A 83 -12.99 -2.01 12.28
N GLN A 84 -12.28 -3.08 12.66
CA GLN A 84 -12.53 -3.79 13.92
C GLN A 84 -12.37 -2.88 15.14
N LYS A 85 -11.35 -2.01 15.15
CA LYS A 85 -11.16 -1.01 16.22
C LYS A 85 -12.32 -0.01 16.30
N GLN A 86 -12.84 0.43 15.15
CA GLN A 86 -13.98 1.36 15.10
C GLN A 86 -15.26 0.70 15.61
N GLU A 87 -15.52 -0.54 15.23
CA GLU A 87 -16.67 -1.33 15.69
C GLU A 87 -16.62 -1.55 17.20
N ASN A 88 -15.47 -1.99 17.74
CA ASN A 88 -15.29 -2.19 19.17
C ASN A 88 -15.49 -0.88 19.97
N ASN A 89 -15.00 0.25 19.45
CA ASN A 89 -15.19 1.55 20.09
C ASN A 89 -16.65 2.02 20.04
N ALA A 90 -17.38 1.72 18.97
CA ALA A 90 -18.81 2.02 18.87
C ALA A 90 -19.62 1.21 19.89
N THR A 91 -19.34 -0.09 20.00
CA THR A 91 -19.97 -0.98 21.00
C THR A 91 -19.66 -0.52 22.42
N ALA A 92 -18.40 -0.14 22.71
CA ALA A 92 -18.03 0.40 24.01
C ALA A 92 -18.79 1.70 24.34
N ARG A 93 -19.00 2.60 23.37
CA ARG A 93 -19.76 3.85 23.55
C ARG A 93 -21.25 3.68 23.79
N ILE A 94 -21.84 2.54 23.41
CA ILE A 94 -23.27 2.24 23.62
C ILE A 94 -23.50 1.64 25.01
N LEU A 95 -22.46 1.05 25.62
CA LEU A 95 -22.52 0.38 26.92
C LEU A 95 -22.26 1.31 28.13
N TYR A 96 -22.01 2.60 27.89
CA TYR A 96 -21.86 3.66 28.90
C TYR A 96 -22.75 4.85 28.54
#